data_AF-A0A940VE30-F1
#
_entry.id   AF-A0A940VE30-F1
#
_cell.length_a   1.000
_cell.length_b   1.000
_cell.length_c   1.000
_cell.angle_alpha   90.00
_cell.angle_beta   90.00
_cell.angle_gamma   90.00
#
_symmetry.space_group_name_H-M   'P 1'
#
loop_
_entity.id
_entity.type
_entity.pdbx_description
1 polymer ?
#
loop_
_entity_poly.entity_id
_entity_poly.type
_entity_poly.pdbx_seq_one_letter_code
_entity_poly.pdbx_strand_id
1 'polypeptide(L)'
;MKHAWKSWVLCAALLMLIGFVGAILAQQVWAQAKGPENFDFAGGSEGKVTFSHEKHAAKNPKCTDCHTKIFKMAKGQRSAPKMAEMEKGQSCGTCHNGQAAFGVKEKADCAKCHKK
;
A
#
# COMPACT_ATOMS: atom_id res chain seq x y z
N MET A 1 20.74 40.30 36.87
CA MET A 1 20.83 38.81 36.93
C MET A 1 19.48 38.09 36.78
N LYS A 2 18.37 38.56 37.39
CA LYS A 2 17.04 37.92 37.28
C LYS A 2 16.46 37.87 35.85
N HIS A 3 16.79 38.85 35.01
CA HIS A 3 16.34 38.90 33.61
C HIS A 3 17.08 37.89 32.71
N ALA A 4 18.38 37.68 32.93
CA ALA A 4 19.17 36.70 32.18
C ALA A 4 18.74 35.25 32.46
N TRP A 5 18.37 34.93 33.71
CA TRP A 5 17.81 33.63 34.09
C TRP A 5 16.46 33.35 33.42
N LYS A 6 15.56 34.34 33.40
CA LYS A 6 14.25 34.22 32.74
C LYS A 6 14.40 34.03 31.22
N SER A 7 15.30 34.78 30.58
CA SER A 7 15.59 34.63 29.15
C SER A 7 16.19 33.25 28.83
N TRP A 8 17.08 32.74 29.68
CA TRP A 8 17.70 31.43 29.47
C TRP A 8 16.72 30.27 29.66
N VAL A 9 15.86 30.34 30.68
CA VAL A 9 14.78 29.37 30.91
C VAL A 9 13.76 29.40 29.77
N LEU A 10 13.39 30.57 29.26
CA LEU A 10 12.48 30.70 28.12
C LEU A 10 13.07 30.11 26.83
N CYS A 11 14.36 30.36 26.54
CA CYS A 11 15.03 29.76 25.39
C CYS A 11 15.17 28.24 25.52
N ALA A 12 15.51 27.74 26.71
CA ALA A 12 15.60 26.30 26.96
C ALA A 12 14.24 25.61 26.82
N ALA A 13 13.17 26.22 27.32
CA ALA A 13 11.80 25.72 27.16
C ALA A 13 11.36 25.71 25.68
N LEU A 14 11.69 26.76 24.92
CA LEU A 14 11.39 26.81 23.48
C LEU A 14 12.13 25.71 22.70
N LEU A 15 13.41 25.50 23.00
CA LEU A 15 14.22 24.46 22.35
C LEU A 15 13.72 23.05 22.68
N MET A 16 13.30 22.79 23.94
CA MET A 16 12.66 21.53 24.31
C MET A 16 11.34 21.31 23.56
N LEU A 17 10.50 22.35 23.44
CA LEU A 17 9.23 22.26 22.72
C LEU A 17 9.45 21.99 21.22
N ILE A 18 10.44 22.63 20.60
CA ILE A 18 10.80 22.39 19.19
C ILE A 18 11.31 20.95 19.01
N GLY A 19 12.16 20.47 19.92
CA GLY A 19 12.64 19.08 19.89
C GLY A 19 11.52 18.06 20.08
N PHE A 20 10.57 18.33 20.98
CA PHE A 20 9.42 17.46 21.25
C PHE A 20 8.44 17.40 20.07
N VAL A 21 8.14 18.55 19.44
CA VAL A 21 7.32 18.61 18.22
C VAL A 21 8.03 17.90 17.06
N GLY A 22 9.34 18.07 16.90
CA GLY A 22 10.12 17.35 15.89
C GLY A 22 10.09 15.83 16.05
N ALA A 23 10.18 15.34 17.29
CA ALA A 23 10.06 13.90 17.59
C ALA A 23 8.65 13.35 17.29
N ILE A 24 7.59 14.10 17.64
CA ILE A 24 6.21 13.69 17.35
C ILE A 24 5.97 13.62 15.84
N LEU A 25 6.44 14.60 15.06
CA LEU A 25 6.32 14.59 13.60
C LEU A 25 7.08 13.41 12.96
N ALA A 26 8.23 13.05 13.50
CA ALA A 26 8.99 11.88 13.03
C ALA A 26 8.23 10.56 13.25
N GLN A 27 7.44 10.43 14.32
CA GLN A 27 6.67 9.21 14.60
C GLN A 27 5.53 8.95 13.61
N GLN A 28 5.00 9.99 12.95
CA GLN A 28 3.81 9.89 12.09
C GLN A 28 4.14 9.33 10.70
N VAL A 29 5.41 9.37 10.31
CA VAL A 29 5.89 8.95 8.97
C VAL A 29 5.96 7.42 8.83
N TRP A 30 6.01 6.67 9.95
CA TRP A 30 6.24 5.21 9.93
C TRP A 30 4.98 4.36 10.12
N ALA A 31 3.85 4.96 10.49
CA ALA A 31 2.60 4.23 10.67
C ALA A 31 1.84 4.10 9.33
N GLN A 32 2.42 3.39 8.36
CA GLN A 32 1.66 2.93 7.21
C GLN A 32 0.77 1.77 7.68
N ALA A 33 -0.55 1.94 7.60
CA ALA A 33 -1.50 0.90 7.96
C ALA A 33 -1.22 -0.37 7.15
N LYS A 34 -0.83 -1.46 7.83
CA LYS A 34 -0.62 -2.76 7.17
C LYS A 34 -1.97 -3.24 6.62
N GLY A 35 -2.03 -3.53 5.32
CA GLY A 35 -3.20 -4.17 4.72
C GLY A 35 -3.44 -5.57 5.33
N PRO A 36 -4.64 -6.15 5.12
CA PRO A 36 -4.93 -7.48 5.64
C PRO A 36 -3.99 -8.53 5.02
N GLU A 37 -3.96 -9.70 5.65
CA GLU A 37 -3.13 -10.82 5.20
C GLU A 37 -3.35 -11.19 3.74
N ASN A 38 -2.36 -11.88 3.18
CA ASN A 38 -2.44 -12.40 1.83
C ASN A 38 -3.66 -13.31 1.69
N PHE A 39 -4.28 -13.27 0.52
CA PHE A 39 -5.42 -14.13 0.22
C PHE A 39 -5.32 -14.70 -1.18
N ASP A 40 -5.99 -15.83 -1.36
CA ASP A 40 -5.84 -16.65 -2.55
C ASP A 40 -7.09 -16.60 -3.43
N PHE A 41 -6.87 -16.66 -4.73
CA PHE A 41 -7.84 -17.01 -5.74
C PHE A 41 -7.53 -18.42 -6.28
N ALA A 42 -8.56 -19.21 -6.55
CA ALA A 42 -8.40 -20.58 -7.02
C ALA A 42 -7.57 -20.69 -8.31
N GLY A 43 -7.68 -19.72 -9.21
CA GLY A 43 -6.86 -19.63 -10.43
C GLY A 43 -7.06 -20.75 -11.47
N GLY A 44 -7.96 -21.70 -11.20
CA GLY A 44 -8.37 -22.74 -12.16
C GLY A 44 -7.23 -23.68 -12.55
N SER A 45 -7.21 -24.10 -13.81
CA SER A 45 -6.19 -24.99 -14.38
C SER A 45 -4.77 -24.40 -14.37
N GLU A 46 -4.65 -23.08 -14.24
CA GLU A 46 -3.35 -22.41 -14.23
C GLU A 46 -2.70 -22.38 -12.85
N GLY A 47 -3.44 -22.73 -11.80
CA GLY A 47 -2.94 -22.76 -10.43
C GLY A 47 -3.29 -21.51 -9.64
N LYS A 48 -3.11 -21.61 -8.32
CA LYS A 48 -3.55 -20.62 -7.32
C LYS A 48 -2.86 -19.28 -7.52
N VAL A 49 -3.60 -18.19 -7.32
CA VAL A 49 -3.07 -16.82 -7.36
C VAL A 49 -3.18 -16.19 -5.98
N THR A 50 -2.04 -15.87 -5.38
CA THR A 50 -1.98 -15.19 -4.08
C THR A 50 -1.81 -13.68 -4.28
N PHE A 51 -2.76 -12.89 -3.79
CA PHE A 51 -2.61 -11.45 -3.68
C PHE A 51 -1.90 -11.08 -2.37
N SER A 52 -0.95 -10.15 -2.44
CA SER A 52 -0.22 -9.67 -1.26
C SER A 52 -0.30 -8.15 -1.11
N HIS A 53 -0.96 -7.70 -0.04
CA HIS A 53 -1.01 -6.27 0.29
C HIS A 53 0.38 -5.71 0.54
N GLU A 54 1.26 -6.46 1.21
CA GLU A 54 2.62 -6.00 1.52
C GLU A 54 3.42 -5.68 0.25
N LYS A 55 3.41 -6.58 -0.74
CA LYS A 55 4.12 -6.36 -2.01
C LYS A 55 3.54 -5.17 -2.79
N HIS A 56 2.22 -5.00 -2.76
CA HIS A 56 1.57 -3.89 -3.46
C HIS A 56 1.79 -2.56 -2.73
N ALA A 57 1.63 -2.52 -1.40
CA ALA A 57 1.84 -1.32 -0.58
C ALA A 57 3.30 -0.83 -0.61
N ALA A 58 4.27 -1.74 -0.75
CA ALA A 58 5.67 -1.39 -0.94
C ALA A 58 5.96 -0.63 -2.25
N LYS A 59 5.06 -0.72 -3.24
CA LYS A 59 5.17 -0.03 -4.54
C LYS A 59 4.16 1.11 -4.70
N ASN A 60 2.94 0.92 -4.20
CA ASN A 60 1.91 1.94 -4.11
C ASN A 60 1.29 1.93 -2.70
N PRO A 61 1.76 2.81 -1.79
CA PRO A 61 1.33 2.81 -0.39
C PRO A 61 -0.08 3.40 -0.18
N LYS A 62 -0.64 4.09 -1.18
CA LYS A 62 -1.93 4.77 -1.04
C LYS A 62 -3.07 3.78 -1.14
N CYS A 63 -3.70 3.47 -0.01
CA CYS A 63 -4.88 2.59 0.05
C CYS A 63 -5.99 3.02 -0.93
N THR A 64 -6.14 4.34 -1.12
CA THR A 64 -7.16 4.96 -1.97
C THR A 64 -6.96 4.73 -3.47
N ASP A 65 -5.74 4.37 -3.89
CA ASP A 65 -5.44 4.11 -5.30
C ASP A 65 -6.02 2.77 -5.76
N CYS A 66 -6.20 1.83 -4.81
CA CYS A 66 -6.86 0.55 -5.05
C CYS A 66 -8.31 0.54 -4.56
N HIS A 67 -8.57 1.13 -3.40
CA HIS A 67 -9.87 1.07 -2.72
C HIS A 67 -10.59 2.42 -2.66
N THR A 68 -11.91 2.47 -2.83
CA THR A 68 -12.80 1.38 -3.26
C THR A 68 -12.96 1.33 -4.79
N LYS A 69 -12.20 2.16 -5.53
CA LYS A 69 -12.40 2.41 -6.96
C LYS A 69 -12.17 1.16 -7.81
N ILE A 70 -11.09 0.42 -7.54
CA ILE A 70 -10.75 -0.81 -8.29
C ILE A 70 -11.29 -2.03 -7.55
N PHE A 71 -11.07 -2.07 -6.23
CA PHE A 71 -11.47 -3.18 -5.37
C PHE A 71 -12.38 -2.71 -4.25
N LYS A 72 -13.48 -3.41 -4.01
CA LYS A 72 -14.35 -3.14 -2.85
C LYS A 72 -13.71 -3.72 -1.59
N MET A 73 -13.89 -3.06 -0.46
CA MET A 73 -13.41 -3.53 0.86
C MET A 73 -14.42 -4.45 1.58
N ALA A 74 -15.48 -4.91 0.90
CA ALA A 74 -16.54 -5.70 1.51
C ALA A 74 -16.12 -7.17 1.71
N LYS A 75 -16.29 -7.69 2.94
CA LYS A 75 -16.12 -9.11 3.24
C LYS A 75 -17.05 -9.96 2.35
N GLY A 76 -16.52 -11.02 1.76
CA GLY A 76 -17.29 -11.95 0.92
C GLY A 76 -17.51 -11.51 -0.53
N GLN A 77 -17.19 -10.27 -0.91
CA GLN A 77 -17.25 -9.81 -2.32
C GLN A 77 -15.92 -10.01 -3.07
N ARG A 78 -15.15 -11.04 -2.71
CA ARG A 78 -13.92 -11.41 -3.42
C ARG A 78 -14.27 -12.33 -4.58
N SER A 79 -14.83 -11.77 -5.64
CA SER A 79 -14.97 -12.49 -6.90
C SER A 79 -13.60 -12.58 -7.57
N ALA A 80 -13.21 -13.77 -8.01
CA ALA A 80 -12.02 -13.91 -8.84
C ALA A 80 -12.25 -13.16 -10.16
N PRO A 81 -11.41 -12.16 -10.50
CA PRO A 81 -11.56 -11.43 -11.76
C PRO A 81 -11.27 -12.34 -12.94
N LYS A 82 -11.98 -12.14 -14.05
CA LYS A 82 -11.70 -12.91 -15.27
C LYS A 82 -10.51 -12.29 -16.02
N MET A 83 -9.68 -13.14 -16.63
CA MET A 83 -8.57 -12.66 -17.48
C MET A 83 -9.07 -11.69 -18.56
N ALA A 84 -10.20 -12.00 -19.20
CA ALA A 84 -10.82 -11.14 -20.23
C ALA A 84 -11.20 -9.73 -19.74
N GLU A 85 -11.51 -9.56 -18.45
CA GLU A 85 -11.78 -8.25 -17.83
C GLU A 85 -10.45 -7.52 -17.56
N MET A 86 -9.43 -8.26 -17.11
CA MET A 86 -8.10 -7.70 -16.86
C MET A 86 -7.42 -7.23 -18.14
N GLU A 87 -7.60 -7.94 -19.25
CA GLU A 87 -7.11 -7.50 -20.56
C GLU A 87 -7.73 -6.18 -21.04
N LYS A 88 -8.91 -5.83 -20.52
CA LYS A 88 -9.63 -4.57 -20.74
C LYS A 88 -9.32 -3.51 -19.69
N GLY A 89 -8.31 -3.74 -18.84
CA GLY A 89 -7.84 -2.78 -17.84
C GLY A 89 -8.63 -2.78 -16.53
N GLN A 90 -9.41 -3.83 -16.24
CA GLN A 90 -10.15 -3.96 -14.98
C GLN A 90 -9.37 -4.78 -13.95
N SER A 91 -9.73 -4.65 -12.67
CA SER A 91 -9.13 -5.43 -11.57
C SER A 91 -7.59 -5.37 -11.58
N CYS A 92 -6.89 -6.51 -11.64
CA CYS A 92 -5.42 -6.55 -11.64
C CYS A 92 -4.86 -5.88 -12.90
N GLY A 93 -5.57 -5.98 -14.02
CA GLY A 93 -5.21 -5.38 -15.31
C GLY A 93 -5.27 -3.85 -15.33
N THR A 94 -5.84 -3.19 -14.32
CA THR A 94 -5.73 -1.72 -14.18
C THR A 94 -4.28 -1.28 -14.08
N CYS A 95 -3.43 -2.07 -13.42
CA CYS A 95 -1.99 -1.79 -13.27
C CYS A 95 -1.12 -2.80 -14.02
N HIS A 96 -1.51 -4.08 -14.08
CA HIS A 96 -0.82 -5.13 -14.83
C HIS A 96 -1.13 -5.04 -16.33
N ASN A 97 -0.81 -3.89 -16.92
CA ASN A 97 -1.12 -3.50 -18.30
C ASN A 97 0.13 -3.39 -19.20
N GLY A 98 1.31 -3.74 -18.68
CA GLY A 98 2.59 -3.62 -19.40
C GLY A 98 3.25 -2.24 -19.29
N GLN A 99 2.61 -1.27 -18.62
CA GLN A 99 3.16 0.07 -18.41
C GLN A 99 3.43 0.33 -16.93
N ALA A 100 2.41 0.19 -16.06
CA ALA A 100 2.57 0.42 -14.63
C ALA A 100 3.16 -0.80 -13.90
N ALA A 101 2.87 -2.00 -14.39
CA ALA A 101 3.45 -3.27 -13.96
C ALA A 101 3.49 -4.24 -15.14
N PHE A 102 4.06 -5.43 -14.93
CA PHE A 102 4.07 -6.48 -15.96
C PHE A 102 2.64 -6.79 -16.45
N GLY A 103 2.50 -7.11 -17.74
CA GLY A 103 1.20 -7.26 -18.38
C GLY A 103 0.52 -8.59 -18.07
N VAL A 104 -0.83 -8.61 -18.06
CA VAL A 104 -1.61 -9.85 -17.94
C VAL A 104 -1.69 -10.68 -19.23
N LYS A 105 -1.24 -10.13 -20.37
CA LYS A 105 -1.38 -10.74 -21.70
C LYS A 105 -0.20 -11.65 -22.07
N GLU A 106 0.97 -11.39 -21.49
CA GLU A 106 2.19 -12.08 -21.88
C GLU A 106 2.23 -13.48 -21.27
N LYS A 107 2.35 -14.51 -22.10
CA LYS A 107 2.44 -15.91 -21.62
C LYS A 107 3.60 -16.14 -20.66
N ALA A 108 4.71 -15.43 -20.87
CA ALA A 108 5.88 -15.49 -20.00
C ALA A 108 5.58 -14.99 -18.56
N ASP A 109 4.53 -14.17 -18.40
CA ASP A 109 4.17 -13.55 -17.13
C ASP A 109 3.07 -14.30 -16.39
N CYS A 110 2.41 -15.29 -17.00
CA CYS A 110 1.37 -16.09 -16.34
C CYS A 110 1.86 -16.69 -15.02
N ALA A 111 3.08 -17.23 -15.01
CA ALA A 111 3.71 -17.85 -13.84
C ALA A 111 4.06 -16.85 -12.72
N LYS A 112 4.02 -15.54 -12.98
CA LYS A 112 4.24 -14.51 -11.94
C LYS A 112 3.09 -14.47 -10.95
N CYS A 113 1.86 -14.76 -11.41
CA CYS A 113 0.66 -14.80 -10.58
C CYS A 113 0.21 -16.22 -10.30
N HIS A 114 0.14 -17.06 -11.33
CA HIS A 114 -0.39 -18.42 -11.24
C HIS A 114 0.69 -19.39 -10.78
N LYS A 115 0.50 -19.96 -9.59
CA LYS A 115 1.39 -20.95 -9.00
C LYS A 115 0.73 -22.32 -9.04
N LYS A 116 1.31 -23.21 -9.83
CA LYS A 116 0.97 -24.65 -9.87
C LYS A 116 1.68 -25.37 -8.74
#